data_AF-A0A151SIU3-F1
#
_entry.id   AF-A0A151SIU3-F1
#
_cell.length_a   1.000
_cell.length_b   1.000
_cell.length_c   1.000
_cell.angle_alpha   90.00
_cell.angle_beta   90.00
_cell.angle_gamma   90.00
#
_symmetry.space_group_name_H-M   'P 1'
#
loop_
_entity.id
_entity.type
_entity.pdbx_description
1 polymer ?
#
loop_
_entity_poly.entity_id
_entity_poly.type
_entity_poly.pdbx_seq_one_letter_code
_entity_poly.pdbx_strand_id
1 'polypeptide(L)' 'MHGVAYTLTVLKPDSSTSVSKSDDWSQANKVCYHTILSVLSNDLFDVYYSYKEAKDIWDSMIMKYTVDDFVR' A
#
# COMPACT_ATOMS: atom_id res chain seq x y z
N MET A 1 -16.87 8.03 3.61
CA MET A 1 -15.84 8.29 2.58
C MET A 1 -14.55 7.63 3.02
N HIS A 2 -14.14 6.51 2.40
CA HIS A 2 -12.88 5.81 2.72
C HIS A 2 -11.66 6.36 1.96
N GLY A 3 -11.71 7.64 1.56
CA GLY A 3 -10.62 8.34 0.84
C GLY A 3 -9.91 7.46 -0.19
N VAL A 4 -8.58 7.54 -0.21
CA VAL A 4 -7.70 6.62 -0.96
C VAL A 4 -7.31 5.37 -0.16
N ALA A 5 -7.60 5.36 1.14
CA ALA A 5 -7.13 4.34 2.11
C ALA A 5 -7.65 2.93 1.82
N TYR A 6 -8.74 2.79 1.05
CA TYR A 6 -9.25 1.48 0.65
C TYR A 6 -8.20 0.65 -0.12
N THR A 7 -7.26 1.30 -0.82
CA THR A 7 -6.17 0.63 -1.54
C THR A 7 -5.18 -0.11 -0.65
N LEU A 8 -5.20 0.13 0.67
CA LEU A 8 -4.41 -0.63 1.65
C LEU A 8 -5.01 -2.02 1.95
N THR A 9 -6.25 -2.27 1.55
CA THR A 9 -6.98 -3.51 1.88
C THR A 9 -7.58 -4.19 0.65
N VAL A 10 -7.86 -3.42 -0.40
CA VAL A 10 -8.45 -3.90 -1.65
C VAL A 10 -7.37 -4.17 -2.68
N LEU A 11 -7.38 -5.37 -3.25
CA LEU A 11 -6.46 -5.79 -4.30
C LEU A 11 -6.62 -4.95 -5.59
N LYS A 12 -5.56 -4.95 -6.40
CA LYS A 12 -5.61 -4.39 -7.74
C LYS A 12 -6.78 -4.99 -8.54
N PRO A 13 -7.59 -4.17 -9.22
CA PRO A 13 -8.67 -4.65 -10.07
C PRO A 13 -8.16 -5.54 -11.20
N ASP A 14 -8.95 -6.54 -11.56
CA ASP A 14 -8.66 -7.41 -12.69
C ASP A 14 -8.99 -6.75 -14.04
N SER A 15 -8.63 -7.43 -15.14
CA SER A 15 -8.90 -6.96 -16.50
C SER A 15 -10.39 -6.93 -16.87
N SER A 16 -11.28 -7.49 -16.04
CA SER A 16 -12.74 -7.44 -16.24
C SER A 16 -13.36 -6.17 -15.68
N THR A 17 -12.63 -5.44 -14.84
CA THR A 17 -13.07 -4.19 -14.24
C THR A 17 -13.10 -3.06 -15.28
N SER A 18 -14.09 -2.17 -15.17
CA SER A 18 -14.18 -1.01 -16.08
C SER A 18 -12.93 -0.13 -15.98
N VAL A 19 -12.46 0.37 -17.12
CA VAL A 19 -11.24 1.20 -17.23
C VAL A 19 -11.24 2.35 -16.21
N SER A 20 -12.37 3.06 -16.07
CA SER A 20 -12.51 4.15 -15.09
C SER A 20 -12.22 3.73 -13.64
N LYS A 21 -12.70 2.56 -13.22
CA LYS A 21 -12.47 2.04 -11.86
C LYS A 21 -11.01 1.58 -11.67
N SER A 22 -10.40 1.04 -12.72
CA SER A 22 -8.98 0.68 -12.72
C SER A 22 -8.10 1.93 -12.60
N ASP A 23 -8.45 3.01 -13.29
CA ASP A 23 -7.73 4.28 -13.23
C ASP A 23 -7.89 4.95 -11.87
N ASP A 24 -9.12 4.99 -11.33
CA ASP A 24 -9.41 5.49 -9.99
C ASP A 24 -8.60 4.73 -8.93
N TRP A 25 -8.57 3.39 -9.01
CA TRP A 25 -7.75 2.57 -8.11
C TRP A 25 -6.25 2.87 -8.27
N SER A 26 -5.76 2.99 -9.50
CA SER A 26 -4.35 3.26 -9.77
C SER A 26 -3.90 4.59 -9.19
N GLN A 27 -4.74 5.63 -9.32
CA GLN A 27 -4.48 6.94 -8.75
C GLN A 27 -4.51 6.89 -7.22
N ALA A 28 -5.52 6.24 -6.63
CA ALA A 28 -5.61 6.09 -5.18
C ALA A 28 -4.40 5.31 -4.61
N ASN A 29 -3.99 4.22 -5.27
CA ASN A 29 -2.84 3.41 -4.88
C ASN A 29 -1.55 4.26 -4.93
N LYS A 30 -1.36 5.06 -5.98
CA LYS A 30 -0.21 5.96 -6.10
C LYS A 30 -0.16 6.97 -4.95
N VAL A 31 -1.30 7.57 -4.59
CA VAL A 31 -1.37 8.51 -3.46
C VAL A 31 -1.00 7.82 -2.15
N CYS A 32 -1.59 6.65 -1.85
CA CYS A 32 -1.26 5.89 -0.65
C CYS A 32 0.21 5.45 -0.61
N TYR A 33 0.73 4.91 -1.71
CA TYR A 33 2.12 4.47 -1.85
C TYR A 33 3.10 5.59 -1.50
N HIS A 34 2.97 6.75 -2.15
CA HIS A 34 3.85 7.88 -1.88
C HIS A 34 3.65 8.46 -0.48
N THR A 35 2.43 8.47 0.04
CA THR A 35 2.16 8.94 1.41
C THR A 35 2.90 8.07 2.43
N ILE A 36 2.80 6.74 2.32
CA ILE A 36 3.51 5.81 3.21
C ILE A 36 5.01 6.06 3.11
N LEU A 37 5.57 6.05 1.90
CA LEU A 37 7.01 6.23 1.73
C LEU A 37 7.52 7.58 2.26
N SER A 38 6.72 8.65 2.13
CA SER A 38 7.12 9.99 2.55
C SER A 38 7.28 10.16 4.06
N VAL A 39 6.68 9.26 4.86
CA VAL A 39 6.75 9.31 6.32
C VAL A 39 7.77 8.33 6.91
N LEU A 40 8.39 7.49 6.08
CA LEU A 40 9.41 6.54 6.52
C LEU A 40 10.76 7.24 6.75
N SER A 41 11.54 6.73 7.70
CA SER A 41 12.97 7.07 7.78
C SER A 41 13.69 6.54 6.53
N ASN A 42 14.85 7.13 6.20
CA ASN A 42 15.63 6.72 5.02
C ASN A 42 15.94 5.22 5.00
N ASP A 43 16.35 4.65 6.15
CA ASP A 43 16.67 3.23 6.26
C ASP A 43 15.46 2.32 5.92
N LEU A 44 14.24 2.75 6.27
CA LEU A 44 13.02 2.02 5.94
C LEU A 44 12.55 2.33 4.52
N PHE A 45 12.73 3.56 4.05
CA PHE A 45 12.42 3.94 2.68
C PHE A 45 13.16 3.04 1.67
N ASP A 46 14.46 2.81 1.86
CA ASP A 46 15.27 1.97 0.97
C ASP A 46 14.75 0.52 0.89
N VAL A 47 14.19 0.01 1.99
CA VAL A 47 13.56 -1.32 2.04
C VAL A 47 12.22 -1.31 1.29
N TYR A 48 11.35 -0.35 1.60
CA TYR A 48 9.95 -0.35 1.15
C TYR A 48 9.72 0.30 -0.23
N TYR A 49 10.64 1.10 -0.75
CA TYR A 49 10.53 1.72 -2.08
C TYR A 49 10.55 0.70 -3.23
N SER A 50 11.03 -0.51 -2.99
CA SER A 50 11.10 -1.57 -4.01
C SER A 50 9.73 -2.15 -4.39
N TYR A 51 8.74 -2.06 -3.49
CA TYR A 51 7.38 -2.54 -3.68
C TYR A 51 6.63 -1.76 -4.77
N LYS A 52 5.56 -2.36 -5.31
CA LYS A 52 4.79 -1.76 -6.42
C LYS A 52 3.43 -1.25 -6.01
N GLU A 53 2.87 -1.78 -4.92
CA GLU A 53 1.54 -1.43 -4.44
C GLU A 53 1.60 -0.98 -2.98
N ALA A 54 0.74 -0.02 -2.62
CA ALA A 54 0.65 0.50 -1.26
C ALA A 54 0.26 -0.61 -0.27
N LYS A 55 -0.59 -1.54 -0.73
CA LYS A 55 -0.99 -2.72 0.04
C LYS A 55 0.18 -3.62 0.39
N ASP A 56 1.11 -3.86 -0.54
CA ASP A 56 2.25 -4.75 -0.27
C ASP A 56 3.17 -4.17 0.81
N ILE A 57 3.39 -2.85 0.79
CA ILE A 57 4.12 -2.14 1.85
C ILE A 57 3.37 -2.28 3.18
N TRP A 58 2.06 -2.00 3.17
CA TRP A 58 1.21 -2.07 4.34
C TRP A 58 1.21 -3.45 4.99
N ASP A 59 0.98 -4.51 4.22
CA ASP A 59 0.95 -5.89 4.70
C ASP A 59 2.32 -6.31 5.27
N SER A 60 3.41 -5.93 4.61
CA SER A 60 4.78 -6.20 5.07
C SER A 60 5.07 -5.52 6.41
N MET A 61 4.62 -4.28 6.60
CA MET A 61 4.76 -3.57 7.87
C MET A 61 3.91 -4.19 8.99
N ILE A 62 2.67 -4.58 8.70
CA ILE A 62 1.79 -5.26 9.67
C ILE A 62 2.41 -6.58 10.13
N MET A 63 2.92 -7.38 9.20
CA MET A 63 3.58 -8.65 9.54
C MET A 63 4.76 -8.40 10.48
N LYS A 64 5.67 -7.50 10.11
CA LYS A 64 6.92 -7.27 10.84
C LYS A 64 6.75 -6.58 12.19
N TYR A 65 5.85 -5.62 12.30
CA TYR A 65 5.76 -4.72 13.47
C TYR A 65 4.51 -4.90 14.30
N THR A 66 3.54 -5.68 13.81
CA THR A 66 2.38 -6.07 14.62
C THR A 66 2.48 -7.54 14.95
N VAL A 67 2.51 -8.42 13.96
CA VAL A 67 2.45 -9.88 14.20
C VAL A 67 3.72 -10.41 14.87
N ASP A 68 4.89 -10.13 14.30
CA ASP A 68 6.15 -10.68 14.80
C ASP A 68 6.58 -10.07 16.14
N ASP A 69 6.19 -8.82 16.41
CA ASP A 69 6.52 -8.12 17.67
C ASP A 69 5.70 -8.63 18.87
N PHE A 70 4.53 -9.25 18.63
CA PHE A 70 3.73 -9.89 19.68
C PHE A 70 4.19 -11.32 20.04
N VAL A 71 5.01 -11.97 19.22
CA VAL A 71 5.45 -13.36 19.42
C VAL A 71 6.80 -13.45 20.14
N ARG A 72 7.41 -12.31 20.48
CA ARG A 72 8.73 -12.23 21.12
C ARG A 72 8.65 -12.02 22.63
#